data_AF-A0A929HYF0-F1
#
_entry.id   AF-A0A929HYF0-F1
#
_cell.length_a   1.000
_cell.length_b   1.000
_cell.length_c   1.000
_cell.angle_alpha   90.00
_cell.angle_beta   90.00
_cell.angle_gamma   90.00
#
_symmetry.space_group_name_H-M   'P 1'
#
loop_
_entity.id
_entity.type
_entity.pdbx_description
1 polymer ?
#
loop_
_entity_poly.entity_id
_entity_poly.type
_entity_poly.pdbx_seq_one_letter_code
_entity_poly.pdbx_strand_id
1 'polypeptide(L)'
;TGCGICISSCPGLAIFVIDMNYSDEKSLIKLPHEMLPLPEKGEDVYALDRAGGILGKVKVIRVLKIKNKTNIISLEVPKSMAMKVRSIKVEGKN
;
A
#
# COMPACT_ATOMS: atom_id res chain seq x y z
N THR A 1 9.83 12.85 2.78
CA THR A 1 10.16 12.21 1.48
C THR A 1 10.98 10.95 1.69
N GLY A 2 10.45 9.77 1.36
CA GLY A 2 11.19 8.51 1.37
C GLY A 2 11.27 7.89 -0.04
N CYS A 3 12.48 7.56 -0.50
CA CYS A 3 12.71 7.00 -1.85
C CYS A 3 12.05 5.62 -2.05
N GLY A 4 11.86 4.86 -0.98
CA GLY A 4 11.17 3.56 -1.00
C GLY A 4 12.01 2.39 -1.49
N ILE A 5 13.32 2.57 -1.72
CA ILE A 5 14.24 1.52 -2.21
C ILE A 5 14.39 0.39 -1.18
N CYS A 6 14.37 0.73 0.12
CA CYS A 6 14.43 -0.25 1.21
C CYS A 6 13.23 -1.22 1.21
N ILE A 7 12.07 -0.80 0.71
CA ILE A 7 10.86 -1.62 0.64
C ILE A 7 11.11 -2.84 -0.26
N SER A 8 11.67 -2.62 -1.45
CA SER A 8 11.98 -3.70 -2.39
C SER A 8 13.17 -4.58 -2.01
N SER A 9 14.00 -4.12 -1.08
CA SER A 9 15.16 -4.89 -0.61
C SER A 9 14.83 -5.79 0.58
N CYS A 10 13.67 -5.61 1.22
CA CYS A 10 13.28 -6.37 2.40
C CYS A 10 12.64 -7.70 1.99
N PRO A 11 13.30 -8.86 2.21
CA PRO A 11 12.70 -10.15 1.88
C PRO A 11 11.49 -10.49 2.75
N GLY A 12 11.39 -9.90 3.95
CA GLY A 12 10.29 -10.13 4.88
C GLY A 12 9.08 -9.21 4.67
N LEU A 13 9.08 -8.34 3.65
CA LEU A 13 8.00 -7.39 3.36
C LEU A 13 7.64 -6.48 4.55
N ALA A 14 8.55 -6.31 5.51
CA ALA A 14 8.31 -5.64 6.78
C ALA A 14 8.47 -4.11 6.68
N ILE A 15 9.14 -3.63 5.62
CA ILE A 15 9.41 -2.22 5.41
C ILE A 15 8.31 -1.61 4.55
N PHE A 16 7.72 -0.53 5.06
CA PHE A 16 6.73 0.30 4.36
C PHE A 16 6.95 1.75 4.77
N VAL A 17 6.50 2.69 3.93
CA VAL A 17 6.70 4.12 4.16
C VAL A 17 5.35 4.80 4.28
N ILE A 18 5.15 5.53 5.37
CA ILE A 18 3.97 6.39 5.57
C ILE A 18 4.42 7.84 5.40
N ASP A 19 3.79 8.55 4.48
CA ASP A 19 3.94 9.98 4.31
C ASP A 19 2.70 10.68 4.86
N MET A 20 2.84 11.24 6.07
CA MET A 20 1.76 12.00 6.74
C MET A 20 1.66 13.44 6.25
N ASN A 21 2.62 13.90 5.45
CA ASN A 21 2.66 15.27 4.93
C ASN A 21 2.08 15.36 3.51
N TYR A 22 1.37 14.32 3.06
CA TYR A 22 0.81 14.27 1.71
C TYR A 22 -0.35 15.26 1.53
N SER A 23 -1.20 15.44 2.54
CA SER A 23 -2.27 16.46 2.59
C SER A 23 -2.71 16.70 4.04
N ASP A 24 -3.55 17.70 4.28
CA ASP A 24 -4.05 18.01 5.63
C ASP A 24 -4.90 16.87 6.21
N GLU A 25 -5.68 16.16 5.40
CA GLU A 25 -6.60 15.10 5.83
C GLU A 25 -6.13 13.67 5.48
N LYS A 26 -5.26 13.56 4.47
CA LYS A 26 -4.88 12.28 3.85
C LYS A 26 -3.38 12.02 3.97
N SER A 27 -3.04 10.74 4.08
CA SER A 27 -1.67 10.23 4.09
C SER A 27 -1.44 9.30 2.90
N LEU A 28 -0.20 9.23 2.45
CA LEU A 28 0.24 8.28 1.43
C LEU A 28 0.98 7.12 2.10
N ILE A 29 0.61 5.88 1.78
CA ILE A 29 1.33 4.69 2.27
C ILE A 29 1.91 3.93 1.09
N LYS A 30 3.20 3.58 1.17
CA LYS A 30 3.87 2.70 0.22
C LYS A 30 4.08 1.33 0.85
N LEU A 31 3.41 0.30 0.33
CA LEU A 31 3.48 -1.07 0.80
C LEU A 31 4.14 -1.97 -0.25
N PRO A 32 4.94 -2.97 0.16
CA PRO A 32 5.34 -4.06 -0.71
C PRO A 32 4.14 -4.97 -1.00
N HIS A 33 4.03 -5.46 -2.23
CA HIS A 33 2.95 -6.33 -2.68
C HIS A 33 3.42 -7.32 -3.75
N GLU A 34 3.21 -8.60 -3.46
CA GLU A 34 3.64 -9.72 -4.31
C GLU A 34 2.48 -10.57 -4.83
N MET A 35 1.27 -10.38 -4.30
CA MET A 35 0.11 -11.15 -4.70
C MET A 35 -0.43 -10.69 -6.07
N LEU A 36 -0.99 -11.65 -6.81
CA LEU A 36 -1.75 -11.40 -8.04
C LEU A 36 -3.24 -11.59 -7.74
N PRO A 37 -4.15 -10.82 -8.38
CA PRO A 37 -3.89 -9.79 -9.39
C PRO A 37 -3.28 -8.51 -8.78
N LEU A 38 -2.42 -7.85 -9.57
CA LEU A 38 -1.90 -6.53 -9.23
C LEU A 38 -2.98 -5.47 -9.47
N PRO A 39 -3.27 -4.59 -8.51
CA PRO A 39 -4.23 -3.52 -8.72
C PRO A 39 -3.65 -2.49 -9.69
N GLU A 40 -4.52 -1.70 -10.30
CA GLU A 40 -4.14 -0.61 -11.19
C GLU A 40 -4.22 0.76 -10.51
N LYS A 41 -3.53 1.75 -11.08
CA LYS A 41 -3.64 3.13 -10.61
C LYS A 41 -5.10 3.60 -10.76
N GLY A 42 -5.66 4.12 -9.68
CA GLY A 42 -7.04 4.60 -9.59
C GLY A 42 -8.03 3.58 -9.02
N GLU A 43 -7.62 2.32 -8.91
CA GLU A 43 -8.44 1.23 -8.39
C GLU A 43 -8.67 1.37 -6.87
N ASP A 44 -9.86 0.97 -6.41
CA ASP A 44 -10.20 0.96 -5.00
C ASP A 44 -9.96 -0.44 -4.41
N VAL A 45 -9.08 -0.53 -3.43
CA VAL A 45 -8.68 -1.78 -2.76
C VAL A 45 -9.02 -1.70 -1.28
N TYR A 46 -9.10 -2.84 -0.60
CA TYR A 46 -9.30 -2.84 0.86
C TYR A 46 -7.98 -2.73 1.58
N ALA A 47 -7.88 -1.77 2.49
CA ALA A 47 -6.82 -1.72 3.48
C ALA A 47 -7.09 -2.71 4.61
N LEU A 48 -6.09 -3.50 4.95
CA LEU A 48 -6.11 -4.48 6.04
C LEU A 48 -5.19 -4.05 7.19
N ASP A 49 -5.55 -4.43 8.41
CA ASP A 49 -4.71 -4.29 9.59
C ASP A 49 -3.72 -5.46 9.77
N ARG A 50 -3.02 -5.50 10.92
CA ARG A 50 -2.07 -6.57 11.28
C ARG A 50 -2.72 -7.95 11.43
N ALA A 51 -4.00 -7.99 11.79
CA ALA A 51 -4.76 -9.22 12.00
C ALA A 51 -5.48 -9.69 10.72
N GLY A 52 -5.38 -8.93 9.63
CA GLY A 52 -6.12 -9.19 8.39
C GLY A 52 -7.55 -8.65 8.40
N GLY A 53 -7.92 -7.86 9.41
CA GLY A 53 -9.20 -7.17 9.50
C GLY A 53 -9.30 -6.05 8.47
N ILE A 54 -10.47 -5.93 7.82
CA ILE A 54 -10.74 -4.88 6.83
C ILE A 54 -10.94 -3.56 7.56
N LEU A 55 -10.05 -2.60 7.31
CA LEU A 55 -10.16 -1.25 7.86
C LEU A 55 -11.08 -0.37 7.01
N GLY A 56 -11.04 -0.51 5.69
CA GLY A 56 -11.86 0.24 4.75
C GLY A 56 -11.33 0.21 3.32
N LYS A 57 -12.07 0.82 2.39
CA LYS A 57 -11.64 1.00 1.00
C LYS A 57 -10.70 2.20 0.87
N VAL A 58 -9.63 2.02 0.12
CA VAL A 58 -8.58 3.01 -0.11
C VAL A 58 -8.21 3.03 -1.60
N LYS A 59 -7.75 4.18 -2.09
CA LYS A 59 -7.45 4.36 -3.50
C LYS A 59 -5.98 4.13 -3.80
N VAL A 60 -5.70 3.38 -4.87
CA VAL A 60 -4.33 3.19 -5.37
C VAL A 60 -3.89 4.40 -6.18
N ILE A 61 -2.87 5.11 -5.72
CA ILE A 61 -2.33 6.30 -6.39
C ILE A 61 -1.23 5.94 -7.37
N ARG A 62 -0.45 4.90 -7.07
CA ARG A 62 0.67 4.48 -7.91
C ARG A 62 1.02 3.02 -7.66
N VAL A 63 1.35 2.30 -8.73
CA VAL A 63 1.92 0.96 -8.65
C VAL A 63 3.27 0.98 -9.34
N LEU A 64 4.33 0.66 -8.60
CA LEU A 64 5.69 0.55 -9.09
C LEU A 64 6.01 -0.94 -9.26
N LYS A 65 6.10 -1.38 -10.51
CA LYS A 65 6.50 -2.74 -10.84
C LYS A 65 8.02 -2.86 -10.81
N ILE A 66 8.54 -3.78 -10.01
CA ILE A 66 9.99 -4.00 -9.84
C ILE A 66 10.32 -5.39 -10.35
N LYS A 67 11.50 -5.55 -10.98
CA LYS A 67 11.95 -6.83 -11.55
C LYS A 67 12.05 -7.96 -10.53
N ASN A 68 12.21 -7.64 -9.24
CA ASN A 68 12.35 -8.60 -8.15
C ASN A 68 11.03 -9.23 -7.67
N LYS A 69 9.93 -9.15 -8.45
CA LYS A 69 8.58 -9.68 -8.12
C LYS A 69 7.88 -8.99 -6.92
N THR A 70 8.62 -8.28 -6.07
CA THR A 70 8.08 -7.38 -5.03
C THR A 70 7.70 -6.03 -5.61
N ASN A 71 6.41 -5.84 -5.91
CA ASN A 71 5.90 -4.56 -6.40
C ASN A 71 5.67 -3.61 -5.23
N ILE A 72 5.71 -2.30 -5.47
CA ILE A 72 5.40 -1.30 -4.45
C ILE A 72 4.10 -0.60 -4.83
N ILE A 73 3.12 -0.64 -3.94
CA ILE A 73 1.81 -0.02 -4.12
C ILE A 73 1.74 1.20 -3.20
N SER A 74 1.38 2.34 -3.79
CA SER A 74 1.14 3.59 -3.09
C SER A 74 -0.36 3.82 -2.96
N LEU A 75 -0.83 3.97 -1.72
CA LEU A 75 -2.23 4.08 -1.35
C LEU A 75 -2.49 5.42 -0.69
N GLU A 76 -3.61 6.04 -1.03
CA GLU A 76 -4.12 7.20 -0.33
C GLU A 76 -5.12 6.74 0.74
N VAL A 77 -4.83 7.10 2.00
CA VAL A 77 -5.64 6.71 3.15
C VAL A 77 -5.89 7.92 4.06
N PRO A 78 -6.99 7.95 4.83
CA PRO A 78 -7.18 8.99 5.83
C PRO A 78 -6.12 8.88 6.93
N LYS A 79 -5.67 10.02 7.48
CA LYS A 79 -4.64 10.07 8.54
C LYS A 79 -4.93 9.17 9.73
N SER A 80 -6.20 9.06 10.11
CA SER A 80 -6.69 8.20 11.20
C SER A 80 -6.42 6.70 10.96
N MET A 81 -6.35 6.27 9.71
CA MET A 81 -6.09 4.89 9.31
C MET A 81 -4.60 4.63 9.03
N ALA A 82 -3.81 5.69 8.82
CA ALA A 82 -2.47 5.58 8.26
C ALA A 82 -1.52 4.67 9.07
N MET A 83 -1.63 4.70 10.40
CA MET A 83 -0.82 3.88 11.30
C MET A 83 -1.32 2.43 11.46
N LYS A 84 -2.57 2.16 11.04
CA LYS A 84 -3.24 0.86 11.17
C LYS A 84 -3.07 0.00 9.93
N VAL A 85 -3.04 0.59 8.74
CA VAL A 85 -2.90 -0.15 7.47
C VAL A 85 -1.55 -0.86 7.42
N ARG A 86 -1.59 -2.15 7.10
CA ARG A 86 -0.39 -3.01 6.98
C ARG A 86 -0.38 -3.90 5.76
N SER A 87 -1.55 -4.21 5.21
CA SER A 87 -1.65 -4.96 3.97
C SER A 87 -2.84 -4.45 3.15
N ILE A 88 -2.98 -4.97 1.94
CA ILE A 88 -4.14 -4.73 1.10
C ILE A 88 -4.75 -6.02 0.60
N LYS A 89 -6.04 -5.96 0.29
CA LYS A 89 -6.76 -6.98 -0.45
C LYS A 89 -7.38 -6.34 -1.69
N VAL A 90 -7.00 -6.88 -2.85
CA VAL A 90 -7.62 -6.55 -4.13
C VAL A 90 -8.91 -7.37 -4.23
N GLU A 91 -10.05 -6.73 -4.48
CA GLU A 91 -11.29 -7.45 -4.76
C GLU A 91 -11.23 -7.93 -6.21
N GLY A 92 -11.55 -9.22 -6.43
CA GLY A 92 -11.18 -9.96 -7.63
C GLY A 92 -11.56 -9.29 -8.95
N LYS A 93 -10.55 -9.05 -9.80
CA LYS A 93 -10.67 -9.33 -11.22
C LYS A 93 -10.70 -10.85 -11.36
N ASN A 94 -11.90 -11.42 -11.48
CA ASN A 94 -12.11 -12.79 -11.93
C ASN A 94 -12.19 -12.81 -13.45
#